data_AF-A0A820HM50-F1
#
_entry.id   AF-A0A820HM50-F1
#
_cell.length_a   1.000
_cell.length_b   1.000
_cell.length_c   1.000
_cell.angle_alpha   90.00
_cell.angle_beta   90.00
_cell.angle_gamma   90.00
#
_symmetry.space_group_name_H-M   'P 1'
#
loop_
_entity.id
_entity.type
_entity.pdbx_description
1 polymer ?
#
loop_
_entity_poly.entity_id
_entity_poly.type
_entity_poly.pdbx_seq_one_letter_code
_entity_poly.pdbx_strand_id
1 'polypeptide(L)'
;EDKNNIYMIDRNNDVFQIKYLWFPEVPDCTNHLENTLLDGEFVIDKVDNKEIYRYLVYDIVCYNNENVSQQPFTKRMEKYQNIIKVRNEAVIKGHIDDRSKPFSIRAKDFWDLSAVSELLGDKFQSQLLHESDGLIFQPPYISGRSWRILKWKTDNTIDFQLIIANKRKSREKEALLYLNNMREPFSSMHYSSKLDQYHNKIIECSYQNKQWMFYRHRSDKTYANAKATADGVMNAIKHSISKDLLCSIINDDIAYANYLLELN
;
A
#
# COMPACT_ATOMS: atom_id res chain seq x y z
N GLU A 1 19.74 10.93 23.75
CA GLU A 1 18.80 10.00 24.42
C GLU A 1 17.98 9.16 23.43
N ASP A 2 18.16 9.35 22.11
CA ASP A 2 17.28 8.76 21.07
C ASP A 2 17.72 7.45 20.42
N LYS A 3 18.84 6.84 20.83
CA LYS A 3 19.39 5.61 20.19
C LYS A 3 18.42 4.41 20.11
N ASN A 4 17.29 4.42 20.85
CA ASN A 4 16.28 3.36 20.87
C ASN A 4 14.83 3.87 20.70
N ASN A 5 14.66 5.08 20.16
CA ASN A 5 13.35 5.72 20.00
C ASN A 5 12.83 5.59 18.58
N ILE A 6 12.60 4.35 18.13
CA ILE A 6 12.03 4.06 16.82
C ILE A 6 10.58 3.60 17.01
N TYR A 7 9.69 4.25 16.28
CA TYR A 7 8.26 4.00 16.35
C TYR A 7 7.71 3.76 14.95
N MET A 8 6.72 2.87 14.85
CA MET A 8 5.84 2.76 13.70
C MET A 8 4.46 3.27 14.09
N ILE A 9 3.82 3.97 13.17
CA ILE A 9 2.48 4.52 13.34
C ILE A 9 1.62 3.98 12.21
N ASP A 10 0.47 3.40 12.55
CA ASP A 10 -0.44 2.86 11.55
C ASP A 10 -1.55 3.86 11.16
N ARG A 11 -2.49 3.41 10.32
CA ARG A 11 -3.60 4.24 9.85
C ARG A 11 -4.64 4.59 10.93
N ASN A 12 -4.68 3.83 12.03
CA ASN A 12 -5.53 4.09 13.18
C ASN A 12 -4.85 5.01 14.19
N ASN A 13 -3.63 5.47 13.90
CA ASN A 13 -2.77 6.23 14.79
C ASN A 13 -2.33 5.42 16.02
N ASP A 14 -2.31 4.08 15.88
CA ASP A 14 -1.71 3.19 16.87
C ASP A 14 -0.18 3.26 16.75
N VAL A 15 0.50 3.35 17.90
CA VAL A 15 1.95 3.57 17.97
C VAL A 15 2.64 2.33 18.50
N PHE A 16 3.62 1.82 17.75
CA PHE A 16 4.39 0.62 18.08
C PHE A 16 5.86 0.98 18.25
N GLN A 17 6.42 0.75 19.44
CA GLN A 17 7.86 0.91 19.64
C GLN A 17 8.61 -0.29 19.07
N ILE A 18 9.60 -0.03 18.22
CA ILE A 18 10.43 -1.05 17.58
C ILE A 18 11.81 -1.08 18.25
N LYS A 19 12.19 -2.26 18.74
CA LYS A 19 13.51 -2.51 19.34
C LYS A 19 14.45 -3.16 18.33
N TYR A 20 15.75 -3.10 18.61
CA TYR A 20 16.80 -3.76 17.81
C TYR A 20 16.84 -3.30 16.35
N LEU A 21 16.50 -2.03 16.14
CA LEU A 21 16.55 -1.36 14.85
C LEU A 21 17.36 -0.09 15.04
N TRP A 22 18.15 0.28 14.03
CA TRP A 22 19.01 1.45 14.11
C TRP A 22 19.23 2.08 12.73
N PHE A 23 19.36 3.40 12.71
CA PHE A 23 19.53 4.23 11.52
C PHE A 23 20.65 5.26 11.74
N PRO A 24 21.91 4.92 11.45
CA PRO A 24 23.02 5.83 11.70
C PRO A 24 23.08 6.95 10.65
N GLU A 25 23.61 8.11 11.04
CA GLU A 25 23.82 9.22 10.08
C GLU A 25 24.98 8.96 9.12
N VAL A 26 25.98 8.23 9.61
CA VAL A 26 27.19 7.81 8.87
C VAL A 26 27.49 6.34 9.17
N PRO A 27 28.16 5.60 8.27
CA PRO A 27 28.35 4.16 8.43
C PRO A 27 29.08 3.74 9.72
N ASP A 28 29.98 4.59 10.21
CA ASP A 28 30.76 4.34 11.43
C ASP A 28 29.96 4.62 12.72
N CYS A 29 28.66 4.90 12.59
CA CYS A 29 27.71 4.77 13.69
C CYS A 29 27.97 5.73 14.87
N THR A 30 28.63 6.87 14.58
CA THR A 30 28.93 7.93 15.54
C THR A 30 27.65 8.58 16.07
N ASN A 31 26.69 8.82 15.18
CA ASN A 31 25.40 9.44 15.47
C ASN A 31 24.23 8.60 14.93
N HIS A 32 23.04 8.85 15.49
CA HIS A 32 21.77 8.31 15.05
C HIS A 32 20.95 9.41 14.39
N LEU A 33 20.15 9.07 13.38
CA LEU A 33 19.14 10.01 12.88
C LEU A 33 18.13 10.34 13.98
N GLU A 34 17.75 11.60 14.05
CA GLU A 34 16.76 12.11 14.99
C GLU A 34 15.62 12.77 14.21
N ASN A 35 14.44 12.93 14.82
CA ASN A 35 13.32 13.71 14.26
C ASN A 35 13.05 13.46 12.76
N THR A 36 13.04 12.19 12.37
CA THR A 36 12.91 11.73 10.98
C THR A 36 11.63 10.90 10.83
N LEU A 37 10.84 11.21 9.79
CA LEU A 37 9.58 10.53 9.51
C LEU A 37 9.59 9.95 8.10
N LEU A 38 9.66 8.63 8.02
CA LEU A 38 9.59 7.85 6.79
C LEU A 38 8.17 7.35 6.55
N ASP A 39 7.76 7.33 5.29
CA ASP A 39 6.50 6.71 4.85
C ASP A 39 6.81 5.41 4.09
N GLY A 40 6.00 4.38 4.32
CA GLY A 40 6.34 3.04 3.88
C GLY A 40 5.22 2.02 4.09
N GLU A 41 5.49 0.82 3.60
CA GLU A 41 4.57 -0.31 3.64
C GLU A 41 5.22 -1.51 4.32
N PHE A 42 4.48 -2.18 5.20
CA PHE A 42 4.92 -3.43 5.81
C PHE A 42 4.41 -4.61 4.98
N VAL A 43 5.32 -5.43 4.46
CA VAL A 43 5.02 -6.58 3.61
C VAL A 43 5.58 -7.87 4.21
N ILE A 44 4.96 -8.98 3.84
CA ILE A 44 5.40 -10.33 4.21
C ILE A 44 5.80 -11.04 2.92
N ASP A 45 7.11 -11.14 2.69
CA ASP A 45 7.65 -11.89 1.56
C ASP A 45 7.61 -13.39 1.86
N LYS A 46 7.30 -14.21 0.84
CA LYS A 46 7.38 -15.66 0.91
C LYS A 46 8.56 -16.16 0.10
N VAL A 47 9.57 -16.68 0.77
CA VAL A 47 10.77 -17.28 0.14
C VAL A 47 10.95 -18.69 0.69
N ASP A 48 10.94 -19.69 -0.18
CA ASP A 48 11.09 -21.11 0.20
C ASP A 48 10.18 -21.54 1.37
N ASN A 49 8.89 -21.16 1.31
CA ASN A 49 7.88 -21.36 2.36
C ASN A 49 8.19 -20.71 3.72
N LYS A 50 9.14 -19.77 3.78
CA LYS A 50 9.40 -18.93 4.96
C LYS A 50 8.85 -17.53 4.75
N GLU A 51 8.23 -17.00 5.80
CA GLU A 51 7.80 -15.61 5.86
C GLU A 51 8.97 -14.72 6.26
N ILE A 52 9.23 -13.69 5.46
CA ILE A 52 10.24 -12.68 5.73
C ILE A 52 9.53 -11.33 5.83
N TYR A 53 9.50 -10.78 7.04
CA TYR A 53 8.93 -9.46 7.31
C TYR A 53 9.82 -8.34 6.77
N ARG A 54 9.21 -7.41 6.01
CA ARG A 54 9.92 -6.23 5.48
C ARG A 54 9.12 -4.95 5.65
N TYR A 55 9.86 -3.86 5.89
CA TYR A 55 9.36 -2.50 5.73
C TYR A 55 9.96 -1.88 4.47
N LEU A 56 9.11 -1.56 3.50
CA LEU A 56 9.48 -0.92 2.24
C LEU A 56 9.22 0.59 2.36
N VAL A 57 10.29 1.37 2.46
CA VAL A 57 10.24 2.83 2.53
C VAL A 57 10.02 3.39 1.13
N TYR A 58 8.98 4.19 0.91
CA TYR A 58 8.65 4.75 -0.39
C TYR A 58 8.59 6.29 -0.42
N ASP A 59 8.53 6.96 0.74
CA ASP A 59 8.64 8.43 0.82
C ASP A 59 9.26 8.87 2.16
N ILE A 60 9.55 10.16 2.29
CA ILE A 60 10.05 10.80 3.51
C ILE A 60 9.39 12.17 3.68
N VAL A 61 8.94 12.45 4.91
CA VAL A 61 8.21 13.68 5.25
C VAL A 61 9.11 14.66 6.00
N CYS A 62 9.91 14.13 6.92
CA CYS A 62 10.83 14.88 7.77
C CYS A 62 12.18 14.18 7.82
N TYR A 63 13.28 14.94 7.78
CA TYR A 63 14.65 14.43 7.85
C TYR A 63 15.46 15.30 8.82
N ASN A 64 15.91 14.74 9.95
CA ASN A 64 16.69 15.49 10.96
C ASN A 64 16.06 16.85 11.30
N ASN A 65 14.77 16.85 11.66
CA ASN A 65 13.99 18.05 12.02
C ASN A 65 13.68 19.02 10.85
N GLU A 66 14.13 18.71 9.62
CA GLU A 66 13.79 19.45 8.41
C GLU A 66 12.54 18.86 7.75
N ASN A 67 11.50 19.69 7.52
CA ASN A 67 10.36 19.28 6.70
C ASN A 67 10.78 19.23 5.23
N VAL A 68 10.84 18.02 4.67
CA VAL A 68 11.24 17.77 3.27
C VAL A 68 10.06 17.44 2.37
N SER A 69 8.83 17.39 2.90
CA SER A 69 7.62 16.99 2.17
C SER A 69 7.35 17.81 0.91
N GLN A 70 7.72 19.10 0.92
CA GLN A 70 7.50 20.01 -0.21
C GLN A 70 8.59 19.93 -1.28
N GLN A 71 9.68 19.19 -1.03
CA GLN A 71 10.73 19.00 -2.03
C GLN A 71 10.23 18.09 -3.17
N PRO A 72 10.81 18.16 -4.38
CA PRO A 72 10.51 17.21 -5.45
C PRO A 72 10.70 15.76 -5.01
N PHE A 73 9.86 14.85 -5.51
CA PHE A 73 9.90 13.43 -5.12
C PHE A 73 11.29 12.80 -5.30
N THR A 74 12.01 13.14 -6.37
CA THR A 74 13.38 12.67 -6.60
C THR A 74 14.33 13.02 -5.47
N LYS A 75 14.23 14.22 -4.88
CA LYS A 75 15.03 14.65 -3.72
C LYS A 75 14.64 13.93 -2.44
N ARG A 76 13.35 13.68 -2.25
CA ARG A 76 12.87 12.86 -1.13
C ARG A 76 13.34 11.41 -1.27
N MET A 77 13.33 10.88 -2.49
CA MET A 77 13.84 9.56 -2.84
C MET A 77 15.34 9.40 -2.59
N GLU A 78 16.16 10.32 -3.07
CA GLU A 78 17.60 10.37 -2.78
C GLU A 78 17.85 10.30 -1.26
N LYS A 79 17.09 11.08 -0.47
CA LYS A 79 17.22 11.10 1.00
C LYS A 79 16.92 9.74 1.64
N TYR A 80 15.75 9.15 1.39
CA TYR A 80 15.43 7.87 2.05
C TYR A 80 16.30 6.71 1.54
N GLN A 81 16.68 6.71 0.26
CA GLN A 81 17.61 5.72 -0.28
C GLN A 81 18.98 5.82 0.41
N ASN A 82 19.47 7.05 0.65
CA ASN A 82 20.71 7.26 1.38
C ASN A 82 20.64 6.76 2.83
N ILE A 83 19.53 6.97 3.53
CA ILE A 83 19.32 6.44 4.91
C ILE A 83 19.48 4.91 4.92
N ILE A 84 18.81 4.22 3.98
CA ILE A 84 18.89 2.76 3.89
C ILE A 84 20.29 2.30 3.48
N LYS A 85 20.95 3.00 2.55
CA LYS A 85 22.32 2.73 2.13
C LYS A 85 23.30 2.83 3.29
N VAL A 86 23.31 3.94 4.02
CA VAL A 86 24.21 4.18 5.17
C VAL A 86 24.02 3.11 6.24
N ARG A 87 22.77 2.73 6.53
CA ARG A 87 22.48 1.62 7.45
C ARG A 87 23.07 0.30 6.96
N ASN A 88 22.88 -0.04 5.68
CA ASN A 88 23.39 -1.30 5.12
C ASN A 88 24.93 -1.34 5.12
N GLU A 89 25.59 -0.23 4.84
CA GLU A 89 27.05 -0.11 4.96
C GLU A 89 27.52 -0.35 6.40
N ALA A 90 26.81 0.19 7.39
CA ALA A 90 27.11 -0.04 8.80
C ALA A 90 26.95 -1.52 9.21
N VAL A 91 25.94 -2.22 8.66
CA VAL A 91 25.78 -3.68 8.84
C VAL A 91 26.96 -4.44 8.22
N ILE A 92 27.36 -4.12 6.99
CA ILE A 92 28.47 -4.79 6.29
C ILE A 92 29.79 -4.59 7.05
N LYS A 93 30.02 -3.40 7.61
CA LYS A 93 31.19 -3.09 8.44
C LYS A 93 31.15 -3.74 9.84
N GLY A 94 30.04 -4.36 10.22
CA GLY A 94 29.86 -4.97 11.54
C GLY A 94 29.59 -3.97 12.67
N HIS A 95 29.27 -2.71 12.35
CA HIS A 95 28.87 -1.71 13.34
C HIS A 95 27.42 -1.90 13.81
N ILE A 96 26.59 -2.59 13.03
CA ILE A 96 25.22 -2.97 13.37
C ILE A 96 25.10 -4.50 13.33
N ASP A 97 24.70 -5.10 14.45
CA ASP A 97 24.25 -6.50 14.43
C ASP A 97 22.81 -6.57 13.92
N ASP A 98 22.66 -7.08 12.70
CA ASP A 98 21.40 -7.16 11.98
C ASP A 98 20.66 -8.49 12.22
N ARG A 99 21.20 -9.38 13.06
CA ARG A 99 20.62 -10.71 13.35
C ARG A 99 19.40 -10.64 14.26
N SER A 100 19.37 -9.68 15.17
CA SER A 100 18.28 -9.49 16.13
C SER A 100 17.18 -8.56 15.63
N LYS A 101 17.25 -8.10 14.37
CA LYS A 101 16.25 -7.17 13.85
C LYS A 101 14.87 -7.84 13.77
N PRO A 102 13.78 -7.12 14.08
CA PRO A 102 12.43 -7.66 13.99
C PRO A 102 11.98 -7.87 12.53
N PHE A 103 12.49 -7.06 11.60
CA PHE A 103 12.19 -7.12 10.17
C PHE A 103 13.31 -6.47 9.36
N SER A 104 13.37 -6.77 8.07
CA SER A 104 14.28 -6.08 7.15
C SER A 104 13.71 -4.75 6.67
N ILE A 105 14.56 -3.77 6.38
CA ILE A 105 14.13 -2.49 5.81
C ILE A 105 14.76 -2.35 4.42
N ARG A 106 13.98 -1.87 3.45
CA ARG A 106 14.44 -1.59 2.09
C ARG A 106 13.85 -0.29 1.58
N ALA A 107 14.56 0.37 0.67
CA ALA A 107 13.95 1.38 -0.18
C ALA A 107 13.08 0.66 -1.23
N LYS A 108 11.88 1.16 -1.49
CA LYS A 108 11.02 0.70 -2.58
C LYS A 108 11.57 1.27 -3.89
N ASP A 109 11.70 0.42 -4.89
CA ASP A 109 12.14 0.85 -6.22
C ASP A 109 11.01 1.61 -6.93
N PHE A 110 11.40 2.63 -7.70
CA PHE A 110 10.52 3.41 -8.55
C PHE A 110 11.06 3.40 -9.96
N TRP A 111 10.15 3.41 -10.93
CA TRP A 111 10.49 3.41 -12.35
C TRP A 111 9.79 4.57 -13.04
N ASP A 112 10.36 4.98 -14.16
CA ASP A 112 9.73 5.90 -15.09
C ASP A 112 8.48 5.29 -15.73
N LEU A 113 7.59 6.12 -16.26
CA LEU A 113 6.37 5.69 -16.94
C LEU A 113 6.64 4.72 -18.10
N SER A 114 7.77 4.86 -18.78
CA SER A 114 8.20 3.94 -19.84
C SER A 114 8.31 2.47 -19.40
N ALA A 115 8.52 2.21 -18.11
CA ALA A 115 8.64 0.86 -17.57
C ALA A 115 7.28 0.18 -17.29
N VAL A 116 6.15 0.88 -17.39
CA VAL A 116 4.83 0.32 -17.00
C VAL A 116 4.51 -0.98 -17.72
N SER A 117 4.81 -1.09 -19.02
CA SER A 117 4.60 -2.32 -19.78
C SER A 117 5.42 -3.49 -19.25
N GLU A 118 6.66 -3.24 -18.82
CA GLU A 118 7.54 -4.26 -18.23
C GLU A 118 7.07 -4.66 -16.83
N LEU A 119 6.74 -3.68 -15.98
CA LEU A 119 6.26 -3.92 -14.61
C LEU A 119 4.97 -4.73 -14.58
N LEU A 120 4.08 -4.51 -15.54
CA LEU A 120 2.84 -5.29 -15.67
C LEU A 120 3.04 -6.64 -16.37
N GLY A 121 4.23 -6.91 -16.91
CA GLY A 121 4.56 -8.16 -17.59
C GLY A 121 4.72 -9.34 -16.62
N ASP A 122 4.36 -10.54 -17.07
CA ASP A 122 4.38 -11.77 -16.28
C ASP A 122 5.79 -12.07 -15.71
N LYS A 123 6.84 -11.70 -16.45
CA LYS A 123 8.23 -11.85 -16.03
C LYS A 123 8.52 -11.06 -14.75
N PHE A 124 8.06 -9.82 -14.64
CA PHE A 124 8.29 -9.01 -13.45
C PHE A 124 7.38 -9.46 -12.30
N GLN A 125 6.09 -9.68 -12.58
CA GLN A 125 5.12 -10.11 -11.57
C GLN A 125 5.52 -11.44 -10.91
N SER A 126 6.08 -12.39 -11.67
CA SER A 126 6.57 -13.66 -11.13
C SER A 126 7.85 -13.56 -10.28
N GLN A 127 8.56 -12.43 -10.31
CA GLN A 127 9.74 -12.18 -9.46
C GLN A 127 9.39 -11.55 -8.12
N LEU A 128 8.15 -11.08 -7.95
CA LEU A 128 7.70 -10.46 -6.72
C LEU A 128 7.55 -11.53 -5.62
N LEU A 129 8.11 -11.22 -4.46
CA LEU A 129 8.11 -12.12 -3.30
C LEU A 129 6.84 -11.97 -2.44
N HIS A 130 6.01 -10.97 -2.74
CA HIS A 130 4.72 -10.70 -2.13
C HIS A 130 3.71 -10.35 -3.22
N GLU A 131 2.43 -10.42 -2.87
CA GLU A 131 1.33 -10.10 -3.79
C GLU A 131 1.38 -8.62 -4.19
N SER A 132 1.22 -8.36 -5.49
CA SER A 132 1.04 -7.01 -6.04
C SER A 132 -0.35 -6.91 -6.64
N ASP A 133 -1.10 -5.89 -6.21
CA ASP A 133 -2.48 -5.66 -6.63
C ASP A 133 -2.62 -4.56 -7.69
N GLY A 134 -1.49 -4.09 -8.24
CA GLY A 134 -1.46 -3.12 -9.32
C GLY A 134 -0.30 -2.13 -9.26
N LEU A 135 -0.55 -0.89 -9.68
CA LEU A 135 0.44 0.19 -9.76
C LEU A 135 0.00 1.42 -8.96
N ILE A 136 0.99 2.12 -8.41
CA ILE A 136 0.81 3.43 -7.77
C ILE A 136 1.63 4.44 -8.56
N PHE A 137 0.99 5.52 -9.01
CA PHE A 137 1.65 6.64 -9.66
C PHE A 137 1.88 7.74 -8.62
N GLN A 138 3.15 8.09 -8.40
CA GLN A 138 3.58 8.94 -7.29
C GLN A 138 3.62 10.43 -7.67
N PRO A 139 2.74 11.28 -7.11
CA PRO A 139 2.76 12.73 -7.28
C PRO A 139 3.63 13.41 -6.18
N PRO A 140 3.69 14.75 -6.16
CA PRO A 140 4.17 15.49 -4.99
C PRO A 140 3.43 15.11 -3.70
N TYR A 141 4.13 15.15 -2.57
CA TYR A 141 3.58 14.73 -1.28
C TYR A 141 2.56 15.75 -0.75
N ILE A 142 1.45 15.23 -0.23
CA ILE A 142 0.51 15.99 0.60
C ILE A 142 0.04 15.13 1.77
N SER A 143 -0.22 15.74 2.92
CA SER A 143 -0.84 15.03 4.04
C SER A 143 -2.34 14.81 3.78
N GLY A 144 -2.86 13.65 4.20
CA GLY A 144 -4.28 13.31 4.04
C GLY A 144 -4.65 12.82 2.63
N ARG A 145 -5.89 13.06 2.21
CA ARG A 145 -6.38 12.54 0.92
C ARG A 145 -5.79 13.31 -0.26
N SER A 146 -5.01 12.63 -1.09
CA SER A 146 -4.54 13.14 -2.39
C SER A 146 -5.37 12.60 -3.55
N TRP A 147 -5.94 13.52 -4.32
CA TRP A 147 -6.60 13.21 -5.60
C TRP A 147 -5.60 13.00 -6.74
N ARG A 148 -4.32 13.30 -6.50
CA ARG A 148 -3.23 13.15 -7.48
C ARG A 148 -2.53 11.81 -7.38
N ILE A 149 -2.66 11.09 -6.26
CA ILE A 149 -2.13 9.72 -6.14
C ILE A 149 -3.09 8.82 -6.91
N LEU A 150 -2.63 8.32 -8.05
CA LEU A 150 -3.41 7.40 -8.86
C LEU A 150 -3.02 5.96 -8.50
N LYS A 151 -4.02 5.11 -8.37
CA LYS A 151 -3.85 3.68 -8.13
C LYS A 151 -4.56 2.95 -9.24
N TRP A 152 -3.81 2.20 -10.03
CA TRP A 152 -4.37 1.31 -11.04
C TRP A 152 -4.38 -0.11 -10.49
N LYS A 153 -5.51 -0.81 -10.59
CA LYS A 153 -5.69 -2.18 -10.09
C LYS A 153 -6.54 -2.98 -11.05
N THR A 154 -6.27 -4.27 -11.16
CA THR A 154 -7.12 -5.23 -11.89
C THR A 154 -8.32 -5.65 -11.05
N ASP A 155 -8.10 -5.89 -9.77
CA ASP A 155 -9.14 -6.31 -8.83
C ASP A 155 -9.60 -5.15 -7.96
N ASN A 156 -10.82 -4.69 -8.23
CA ASN A 156 -11.47 -3.63 -7.48
C ASN A 156 -12.29 -4.24 -6.34
N THR A 157 -11.82 -4.04 -5.11
CA THR A 157 -12.44 -4.55 -3.89
C THR A 157 -12.94 -3.44 -2.97
N ILE A 158 -13.93 -3.76 -2.14
CA ILE A 158 -14.42 -2.89 -1.07
C ILE A 158 -14.48 -3.71 0.21
N ASP A 159 -14.04 -3.12 1.32
CA ASP A 159 -14.24 -3.72 2.64
C ASP A 159 -15.60 -3.30 3.20
N PHE A 160 -16.44 -4.30 3.47
CA PHE A 160 -17.77 -4.14 4.04
C PHE A 160 -17.83 -4.76 5.44
N GLN A 161 -18.70 -4.23 6.29
CA GLN A 161 -19.19 -4.98 7.43
C GLN A 161 -20.28 -5.94 6.93
N LEU A 162 -20.11 -7.23 7.20
CA LEU A 162 -21.09 -8.25 6.83
C LEU A 162 -22.14 -8.43 7.92
N ILE A 163 -23.42 -8.30 7.55
CA ILE A 163 -24.55 -8.64 8.41
C ILE A 163 -25.31 -9.81 7.77
N ILE A 164 -25.49 -10.88 8.53
CA ILE A 164 -26.34 -12.01 8.16
C ILE A 164 -27.68 -11.83 8.86
N ALA A 165 -28.76 -11.74 8.09
CA ALA A 165 -30.11 -11.52 8.61
C ALA A 165 -31.10 -12.50 7.97
N ASN A 166 -32.24 -12.71 8.62
CA ASN A 166 -33.37 -13.42 8.02
C ASN A 166 -34.19 -12.43 7.19
N LYS A 167 -34.55 -12.80 5.96
CA LYS A 167 -35.44 -11.99 5.13
C LYS A 167 -36.79 -11.82 5.82
N ARG A 168 -37.34 -10.60 5.83
CA ARG A 168 -38.59 -10.28 6.57
C ARG A 168 -39.81 -11.16 6.19
N LYS A 169 -39.82 -11.76 5.00
CA LYS A 169 -40.96 -12.52 4.46
C LYS A 169 -40.66 -14.01 4.19
N SER A 170 -39.47 -14.51 4.48
CA SER A 170 -39.11 -15.91 4.29
C SER A 170 -38.16 -16.40 5.39
N ARG A 171 -38.05 -17.72 5.57
CA ARG A 171 -37.03 -18.31 6.46
C ARG A 171 -35.63 -18.31 5.84
N GLU A 172 -35.44 -17.63 4.70
CA GLU A 172 -34.15 -17.56 4.03
C GLU A 172 -33.27 -16.49 4.66
N LYS A 173 -31.99 -16.80 4.77
CA LYS A 173 -30.97 -15.83 5.18
C LYS A 173 -30.51 -14.98 3.99
N GLU A 174 -30.07 -13.78 4.29
CA GLU A 174 -29.41 -12.87 3.36
C GLU A 174 -28.09 -12.34 3.94
N ALA A 175 -27.14 -12.04 3.06
CA ALA A 175 -25.85 -11.47 3.40
C ALA A 175 -25.80 -10.00 2.94
N LEU A 176 -25.93 -9.09 3.90
CA LEU A 176 -26.01 -7.65 3.70
C LEU A 176 -24.64 -7.01 3.91
N LEU A 177 -24.29 -6.07 3.03
CA LEU A 177 -22.98 -5.41 3.01
C LEU A 177 -23.14 -3.94 3.42
N TYR A 178 -22.54 -3.57 4.55
CA TYR A 178 -22.60 -2.22 5.11
C TYR A 178 -21.26 -1.50 4.93
N LEU A 179 -21.33 -0.21 4.61
CA LEU A 179 -20.20 0.70 4.67
C LEU A 179 -20.16 1.39 6.04
N ASN A 180 -19.03 2.00 6.35
CA ASN A 180 -18.84 2.62 7.66
C ASN A 180 -19.88 3.72 7.91
N ASN A 181 -20.44 3.74 9.13
CA ASN A 181 -21.45 4.70 9.58
C ASN A 181 -22.74 4.75 8.73
N MET A 182 -23.06 3.71 7.96
CA MET A 182 -24.33 3.62 7.24
C MET A 182 -25.41 2.87 8.05
N ARG A 183 -26.64 3.39 8.05
CA ARG A 183 -27.80 2.75 8.70
C ARG A 183 -28.48 1.69 7.84
N GLU A 184 -28.38 1.85 6.52
CA GLU A 184 -28.96 0.94 5.54
C GLU A 184 -27.84 0.19 4.80
N PRO A 185 -28.08 -1.05 4.35
CA PRO A 185 -27.08 -1.80 3.62
C PRO A 185 -26.74 -1.09 2.31
N PHE A 186 -25.46 -1.03 1.97
CA PHE A 186 -25.00 -0.51 0.69
C PHE A 186 -25.33 -1.47 -0.45
N SER A 187 -25.20 -2.78 -0.19
CA SER A 187 -25.51 -3.83 -1.16
C SER A 187 -25.76 -5.17 -0.45
N SER A 188 -25.88 -6.25 -1.22
CA SER A 188 -25.94 -7.61 -0.72
C SER A 188 -25.10 -8.55 -1.59
N MET A 189 -24.79 -9.73 -1.05
CA MET A 189 -24.14 -10.82 -1.77
C MET A 189 -24.93 -12.12 -1.62
N HIS A 190 -24.59 -13.13 -2.43
CA HIS A 190 -25.20 -14.45 -2.29
C HIS A 190 -24.87 -15.04 -0.91
N TYR A 191 -25.91 -15.44 -0.17
CA TYR A 191 -25.72 -16.07 1.12
C TYR A 191 -25.19 -17.50 0.96
N SER A 192 -24.20 -17.84 1.78
CA SER A 192 -23.73 -19.21 2.00
C SER A 192 -23.56 -19.42 3.50
N SER A 193 -23.84 -20.63 4.00
CA SER A 193 -23.62 -20.96 5.43
C SER A 193 -22.18 -20.75 5.89
N LYS A 194 -21.21 -20.80 4.97
CA LYS A 194 -19.81 -20.47 5.26
C LYS A 194 -19.60 -19.03 5.73
N LEU A 195 -20.51 -18.11 5.39
CA LEU A 195 -20.44 -16.70 5.77
C LEU A 195 -20.90 -16.42 7.20
N ASP A 196 -21.62 -17.35 7.85
CA ASP A 196 -22.13 -17.16 9.21
C ASP A 196 -20.98 -16.82 10.20
N GLN A 197 -19.78 -17.38 10.01
CA GLN A 197 -18.61 -17.12 10.85
C GLN A 197 -18.05 -15.68 10.74
N TYR A 198 -18.47 -14.94 9.70
CA TYR A 198 -18.05 -13.57 9.43
C TYR A 198 -19.15 -12.55 9.75
N HIS A 199 -20.25 -12.98 10.39
CA HIS A 199 -21.29 -12.08 10.88
C HIS A 199 -20.69 -11.00 11.81
N ASN A 200 -21.05 -9.73 11.57
CA ASN A 200 -20.52 -8.52 12.21
C ASN A 200 -19.03 -8.23 11.97
N LYS A 201 -18.33 -9.00 11.14
CA LYS A 201 -16.91 -8.79 10.83
C LYS A 201 -16.72 -7.98 9.55
N ILE A 202 -15.52 -7.41 9.40
CA ILE A 202 -15.11 -6.74 8.17
C ILE A 202 -14.61 -7.78 7.17
N ILE A 203 -15.22 -7.81 5.99
CA ILE A 203 -14.83 -8.68 4.88
C ILE A 203 -14.47 -7.80 3.69
N GLU A 204 -13.48 -8.24 2.93
CA GLU A 204 -13.18 -7.67 1.62
C GLU A 204 -14.00 -8.43 0.58
N CYS A 205 -14.66 -7.69 -0.31
CA CYS A 205 -15.45 -8.24 -1.40
C CYS A 205 -14.94 -7.71 -2.74
N SER A 206 -14.88 -8.58 -3.74
CA SER A 206 -14.66 -8.21 -5.14
C SER A 206 -15.98 -8.16 -5.90
N TYR A 207 -16.06 -7.37 -6.97
CA TYR A 207 -17.26 -7.29 -7.80
C TYR A 207 -17.04 -8.05 -9.12
N GLN A 208 -17.73 -9.17 -9.29
CA GLN A 208 -17.59 -10.06 -10.45
C GLN A 208 -18.98 -10.46 -10.95
N ASN A 209 -19.17 -10.53 -12.28
CA ASN A 209 -20.44 -10.94 -12.90
C ASN A 209 -21.68 -10.19 -12.35
N LYS A 210 -21.53 -8.88 -12.08
CA LYS A 210 -22.55 -8.01 -11.48
C LYS A 210 -22.98 -8.41 -10.06
N GLN A 211 -22.12 -9.11 -9.32
CA GLN A 211 -22.38 -9.55 -7.95
C GLN A 211 -21.14 -9.35 -7.07
N TRP A 212 -21.39 -9.06 -5.79
CA TRP A 212 -20.33 -9.04 -4.78
C TRP A 212 -19.98 -10.46 -4.36
N MET A 213 -18.69 -10.76 -4.37
CA MET A 213 -18.13 -12.04 -3.97
C MET A 213 -17.23 -11.85 -2.77
N PHE A 214 -17.33 -12.75 -1.79
CA PHE A 214 -16.39 -12.76 -0.66
C PHE A 214 -14.97 -13.01 -1.19
N TYR A 215 -14.05 -12.12 -0.83
CA TYR A 215 -12.64 -12.26 -1.16
C TYR A 215 -11.86 -12.79 0.04
N ARG A 216 -11.89 -12.05 1.17
CA ARG A 216 -11.25 -12.50 2.43
C ARG A 216 -11.82 -11.80 3.66
N HIS A 217 -11.48 -12.33 4.82
CA HIS A 217 -11.70 -11.67 6.10
C HIS A 217 -10.60 -10.63 6.38
N ARG A 218 -10.99 -9.45 6.86
CA ARG A 218 -10.09 -8.33 7.19
C ARG A 218 -9.94 -8.19 8.71
N SER A 219 -9.22 -9.13 9.32
CA SER A 219 -8.92 -9.06 10.76
C SER A 219 -8.04 -7.87 11.14
N ASP A 220 -7.35 -7.29 10.15
CA ASP A 220 -6.55 -6.07 10.27
C ASP A 220 -7.39 -4.78 10.31
N LYS A 221 -8.71 -4.86 10.06
CA LYS A 221 -9.58 -3.69 9.98
C LYS A 221 -10.63 -3.66 11.07
N THR A 222 -10.68 -2.53 11.75
CA THR A 222 -11.72 -2.19 12.73
C THR A 222 -13.00 -1.71 12.05
N TYR A 223 -12.89 -1.03 10.90
CA TYR A 223 -14.01 -0.39 10.22
C TYR A 223 -14.09 -0.76 8.75
N ALA A 224 -15.32 -0.84 8.22
CA ALA A 224 -15.59 -0.93 6.80
C ALA A 224 -15.08 0.32 6.05
N ASN A 225 -15.05 0.28 4.72
CA ASN A 225 -14.70 1.46 3.95
C ASN A 225 -15.77 2.57 4.08
N ALA A 226 -15.33 3.83 4.00
CA ALA A 226 -16.23 4.97 3.94
C ALA A 226 -16.94 5.04 2.58
N LYS A 227 -18.10 5.70 2.53
CA LYS A 227 -18.87 5.86 1.28
C LYS A 227 -18.05 6.44 0.13
N ALA A 228 -17.24 7.47 0.41
CA ALA A 228 -16.41 8.09 -0.63
C ALA A 228 -15.34 7.16 -1.21
N THR A 229 -14.87 6.17 -0.44
CA THR A 229 -13.97 5.13 -0.94
C THR A 229 -14.74 4.15 -1.82
N ALA A 230 -15.91 3.69 -1.34
CA ALA A 230 -16.76 2.78 -2.10
C ALA A 230 -17.21 3.39 -3.44
N ASP A 231 -17.64 4.65 -3.45
CA ASP A 231 -18.02 5.36 -4.68
C ASP A 231 -16.86 5.43 -5.67
N GLY A 232 -15.63 5.65 -5.20
CA GLY A 232 -14.42 5.63 -6.03
C GLY A 232 -14.15 4.27 -6.66
N VAL A 233 -14.33 3.18 -5.89
CA VAL A 233 -14.20 1.82 -6.39
C VAL A 233 -15.31 1.48 -7.38
N MET A 234 -16.57 1.86 -7.11
CA MET A 234 -17.67 1.68 -8.05
C MET A 234 -17.45 2.42 -9.37
N ASN A 235 -16.87 3.62 -9.30
CA ASN A 235 -16.47 4.38 -10.49
C ASN A 235 -15.38 3.64 -11.28
N ALA A 236 -14.37 3.10 -10.60
CA ALA A 236 -13.31 2.30 -11.23
C ALA A 236 -13.83 1.00 -11.87
N ILE A 237 -14.81 0.34 -11.24
CA ILE A 237 -15.48 -0.84 -11.82
C ILE A 237 -16.24 -0.46 -13.09
N LYS A 238 -16.97 0.66 -13.07
CA LYS A 238 -17.77 1.13 -14.22
C LYS A 238 -16.90 1.62 -15.37
N HIS A 239 -15.78 2.25 -15.06
CA HIS A 239 -14.84 2.87 -15.99
C HIS A 239 -13.47 2.20 -15.89
N SER A 240 -13.46 0.87 -15.98
CA SER A 240 -12.25 0.07 -15.80
C SER A 240 -11.23 0.35 -16.91
N ILE A 241 -9.99 0.60 -16.53
CA ILE A 241 -8.88 0.76 -17.45
C ILE A 241 -8.15 -0.59 -17.54
N SER A 242 -8.19 -1.25 -18.70
CA SER A 242 -7.45 -2.50 -18.91
C SER A 242 -5.94 -2.24 -18.92
N LYS A 243 -5.15 -3.31 -18.72
CA LYS A 243 -3.69 -3.26 -18.84
C LYS A 243 -3.27 -2.70 -20.21
N ASP A 244 -3.86 -3.21 -21.29
CA ASP A 244 -3.51 -2.79 -22.66
C ASP A 244 -3.85 -1.32 -22.91
N LEU A 245 -5.00 -0.86 -22.41
CA LEU A 245 -5.41 0.54 -22.53
C LEU A 245 -4.46 1.45 -21.73
N LEU A 246 -4.09 1.06 -20.51
CA LEU A 246 -3.14 1.82 -19.69
C LEU A 246 -1.78 1.94 -20.41
N CYS A 247 -1.24 0.83 -20.92
CA CYS A 247 0.01 0.83 -21.66
C CYS A 247 -0.07 1.70 -22.91
N SER A 248 -1.18 1.64 -23.67
CA SER A 248 -1.38 2.47 -24.86
C SER A 248 -1.35 3.96 -24.52
N ILE A 249 -2.12 4.39 -23.51
CA ILE A 249 -2.18 5.79 -23.08
C ILE A 249 -0.78 6.32 -22.74
N ILE A 250 -0.04 5.55 -21.94
CA ILE A 250 1.29 5.97 -21.50
C ILE A 250 2.28 6.04 -22.66
N ASN A 251 2.24 5.07 -23.58
CA ASN A 251 3.11 5.07 -24.75
C ASN A 251 2.82 6.25 -25.68
N ASP A 252 1.54 6.59 -25.88
CA ASP A 252 1.12 7.73 -26.69
C ASP A 252 1.57 9.05 -26.07
N ASP A 253 1.43 9.21 -24.75
CA ASP A 253 1.89 10.40 -24.01
C ASP A 253 3.42 10.57 -24.09
N ILE A 254 4.18 9.47 -23.96
CA ILE A 254 5.65 9.49 -24.10
C ILE A 254 6.06 9.86 -25.53
N ALA A 255 5.41 9.27 -26.54
CA ALA A 255 5.71 9.58 -27.95
C ALA A 255 5.43 11.06 -28.26
N TYR A 256 4.33 11.60 -27.75
CA TYR A 256 4.00 13.01 -27.90
C TYR A 256 5.00 13.93 -27.19
N ALA A 257 5.41 13.58 -25.97
CA ALA A 257 6.43 14.34 -25.24
C ALA A 257 7.78 14.37 -25.99
N ASN A 258 8.21 13.24 -26.55
CA ASN A 258 9.44 13.16 -27.35
C ASN A 258 9.34 14.00 -28.63
N TYR A 259 8.21 13.96 -29.32
CA TYR A 259 7.96 14.80 -30.49
C TYR A 259 8.09 16.30 -30.17
N LEU A 260 7.55 16.74 -29.03
CA LEU A 260 7.69 18.14 -28.59
C LEU A 260 9.13 18.54 -28.25
N LEU A 261 9.95 17.60 -27.78
CA LEU A 261 11.37 17.84 -27.51
C LEU A 261 12.20 17.96 -28.80
N GLU A 262 11.84 17.22 -29.84
CA GLU A 262 12.53 17.29 -31.15
C GLU A 262 12.23 18.58 -31.93
N LEU A 263 11.13 19.26 -31.61
CA LEU A 263 10.74 20.53 -32.23
C LEU A 263 11.41 21.77 -31.62
N ASN A 264 12.04 21.64 -30.45
CA ASN A 264 12.69 22.73 -29.70
C ASN A 264 14.21 22.61 -29.70
#